data_AF-A0A1D8ISB5-F1
#
_entry.id   AF-A0A1D8ISB5-F1
#
_cell.length_a   1.000
_cell.length_b   1.000
_cell.length_c   1.000
_cell.angle_alpha   90.00
_cell.angle_beta   90.00
_cell.angle_gamma   90.00
#
_symmetry.space_group_name_H-M   'P 1'
#
loop_
_entity.id
_entity.type
_entity.pdbx_description
1 polymer ?
#
loop_
_entity_poly.entity_id
_entity_poly.type
_entity_poly.pdbx_seq_one_letter_code
_entity_poly.pdbx_strand_id
1 'polypeptide(L)'
;MKASTRILQGFILLLTLGAAAFVVEAAPTSSEPVTVRMLVVVDRSSPESWKVAMNLVHHTIRYQGIDHSVLELMAIGPGMGLLLKGTPYAADIQSLSLYGAKFVLCRRNLAAAHIPISRVAEDVGIVEDSVVELQRRQSQGWVIAWP
;
A
#
# COMPACT_ATOMS: atom_id res chain seq x y z
N MET A 1 -0.47 -63.53 65.33
CA MET A 1 -1.94 -63.71 65.32
C MET A 1 -2.58 -62.71 66.26
N LYS A 2 -3.31 -61.72 65.71
CA LYS A 2 -4.58 -61.14 66.19
C LYS A 2 -4.73 -59.74 65.60
N ALA A 3 -5.78 -59.63 64.80
CA ALA A 3 -6.21 -58.44 64.08
C ALA A 3 -6.61 -57.31 65.03
N SER A 4 -6.50 -56.07 64.58
CA SER A 4 -7.49 -55.06 64.95
C SER A 4 -7.74 -54.07 63.83
N THR A 5 -8.98 -54.12 63.38
CA THR A 5 -9.72 -53.19 62.54
C THR A 5 -9.66 -51.77 63.09
N ARG A 6 -9.20 -50.80 62.30
CA ARG A 6 -9.49 -49.35 62.44
C ARG A 6 -9.59 -48.78 61.03
N ILE A 7 -10.79 -48.67 60.47
CA ILE A 7 -11.73 -47.56 60.65
C ILE A 7 -11.07 -46.24 60.24
N LEU A 8 -11.48 -45.80 59.04
CA LEU A 8 -11.87 -44.42 58.77
C LEU A 8 -10.78 -43.35 58.93
N GLN A 9 -9.92 -43.23 57.92
CA GLN A 9 -9.33 -41.93 57.61
C GLN A 9 -9.54 -41.66 56.12
N GLY A 10 -10.63 -40.94 55.84
CA GLY A 10 -10.91 -40.39 54.52
C GLY A 10 -9.74 -39.53 54.07
N PHE A 11 -9.02 -40.04 53.08
CA PHE A 11 -7.98 -39.32 52.38
C PHE A 11 -8.65 -38.18 51.60
N ILE A 12 -8.49 -36.97 52.14
CA ILE A 12 -8.79 -35.71 51.46
C ILE A 12 -7.94 -35.68 50.17
N LEU A 13 -8.61 -35.87 49.04
CA LEU A 13 -8.01 -35.73 47.71
C LEU A 13 -7.95 -34.22 47.39
N LEU A 14 -6.83 -33.57 47.71
CA LEU A 14 -6.53 -32.21 47.26
C LEU A 14 -6.25 -32.25 45.75
N LEU A 15 -7.23 -31.83 44.95
CA LEU A 15 -7.10 -31.65 43.51
C LEU A 15 -6.32 -30.35 43.24
N THR A 16 -4.99 -30.42 43.10
CA THR A 16 -4.17 -29.29 42.66
C THR A 16 -4.37 -29.09 41.15
N LEU A 17 -5.27 -28.18 40.80
CA LEU A 17 -5.47 -27.72 39.43
C LEU A 17 -4.26 -26.86 39.01
N GLY A 18 -3.30 -27.48 38.33
CA GLY A 18 -2.13 -26.80 37.78
C GLY A 18 -2.52 -25.88 36.63
N ALA A 19 -2.52 -24.56 36.87
CA ALA A 19 -2.60 -23.55 35.84
C ALA A 19 -1.25 -23.47 35.11
N ALA A 20 -1.14 -24.10 33.94
CA ALA A 20 -0.02 -23.87 33.03
C ALA A 20 -0.17 -22.47 32.43
N ALA A 21 0.61 -21.51 32.92
CA ALA A 21 0.73 -20.19 32.30
C ALA A 21 1.51 -20.34 31.00
N PHE A 22 0.82 -20.28 29.86
CA PHE A 22 1.47 -20.11 28.57
C PHE A 22 2.04 -18.69 28.51
N VAL A 23 3.36 -18.57 28.66
CA VAL A 23 4.08 -17.34 28.34
C VAL A 23 4.14 -17.26 26.82
N VAL A 24 3.33 -16.38 26.23
CA VAL A 24 3.48 -15.98 24.83
C VAL A 24 4.70 -15.07 24.78
N GLU A 25 5.85 -15.63 24.40
CA GLU A 25 7.03 -14.85 24.07
C GLU A 25 6.76 -14.10 22.77
N ALA A 26 6.60 -12.78 22.87
CA ALA A 26 6.46 -11.93 21.71
C ALA A 26 7.78 -11.99 20.92
N ALA A 27 7.76 -12.61 19.74
CA ALA A 27 8.91 -12.65 18.86
C ALA A 27 9.38 -11.22 18.55
N PRO A 28 10.70 -10.97 18.51
CA PRO A 28 11.22 -9.65 18.16
C PRO A 28 10.79 -9.32 16.72
N THR A 29 9.97 -8.27 16.57
CA THR A 29 9.68 -7.67 15.27
C THR A 29 10.91 -6.88 14.80
N SER A 30 11.95 -7.60 14.39
CA SER A 30 12.95 -7.08 13.47
C SER A 30 12.37 -7.15 12.06
N SER A 31 11.40 -6.28 11.76
CA SER A 31 11.01 -6.10 10.36
C SER A 31 12.14 -5.35 9.67
N GLU A 32 12.92 -6.05 8.85
CA GLU A 32 13.62 -5.44 7.72
C GLU A 32 12.70 -4.38 7.07
N PRO A 33 13.20 -3.19 6.71
CA PRO A 33 12.36 -2.14 6.13
C PRO A 33 11.66 -2.70 4.88
N VAL A 34 10.34 -2.91 5.00
CA VAL A 34 9.53 -3.49 3.91
C VAL A 34 9.40 -2.44 2.82
N THR A 35 9.95 -2.74 1.64
CA THR A 35 9.78 -1.86 0.47
C THR A 35 8.29 -1.75 0.12
N VAL A 36 7.75 -0.54 0.22
CA VAL A 36 6.37 -0.25 -0.15
C VAL A 36 6.28 -0.08 -1.65
N ARG A 37 5.43 -0.88 -2.30
CA ARG A 37 5.06 -0.69 -3.71
C ARG A 37 3.65 -0.17 -3.77
N MET A 38 3.44 1.02 -4.33
CA MET A 38 2.13 1.67 -4.33
C MET A 38 1.80 2.24 -5.71
N LEU A 39 0.59 1.93 -6.18
CA LEU A 39 -0.05 2.61 -7.29
C LEU A 39 -1.11 3.55 -6.72
N VAL A 40 -0.95 4.85 -6.97
CA VAL A 40 -1.98 5.86 -6.74
C VAL A 40 -2.76 6.06 -8.03
N VAL A 41 -4.09 5.95 -7.99
CA VAL A 41 -4.96 6.16 -9.15
C VAL A 41 -5.80 7.42 -8.92
N VAL A 42 -5.84 8.31 -9.91
CA VAL A 42 -6.68 9.51 -9.86
C VAL A 42 -7.56 9.59 -11.11
N ASP A 43 -8.86 9.75 -10.90
CA ASP A 43 -9.87 9.75 -11.96
C ASP A 43 -10.69 11.05 -12.04
N ARG A 44 -10.71 11.86 -10.97
CA ARG A 44 -11.45 13.14 -10.93
C ARG A 44 -10.62 14.32 -11.44
N SER A 45 -11.27 15.25 -12.13
CA SER A 45 -10.67 16.51 -12.61
C SER A 45 -10.87 17.64 -11.60
N SER A 46 -10.34 17.50 -10.38
CA SER A 46 -10.39 18.56 -9.37
C SER A 46 -9.02 18.79 -8.73
N PRO A 47 -8.63 20.05 -8.44
CA PRO A 47 -7.37 20.36 -7.77
C PRO A 47 -7.21 19.65 -6.41
N GLU A 48 -8.31 19.47 -5.68
CA GLU A 48 -8.32 18.76 -4.41
C GLU A 48 -7.95 17.28 -4.61
N SER A 49 -8.58 16.62 -5.58
CA SER A 49 -8.30 15.21 -5.89
C SER A 49 -6.85 15.02 -6.33
N TRP A 50 -6.34 15.93 -7.17
CA TRP A 50 -4.95 15.90 -7.65
C TRP A 50 -3.97 16.12 -6.50
N LYS A 51 -4.23 17.10 -5.63
CA LYS A 51 -3.42 17.36 -4.44
C LYS A 51 -3.36 16.15 -3.51
N VAL A 52 -4.49 15.48 -3.27
CA VAL A 52 -4.52 14.28 -2.43
C VAL A 52 -3.66 13.16 -3.05
N ALA A 53 -3.80 12.92 -4.35
CA ALA A 53 -3.00 11.90 -5.05
C ALA A 53 -1.48 12.19 -4.97
N MET A 54 -1.07 13.44 -5.22
CA MET A 54 0.34 13.86 -5.11
C MET A 54 0.85 13.77 -3.67
N ASN A 55 0.02 14.13 -2.69
CA ASN A 55 0.38 14.03 -1.28
C ASN A 55 0.60 12.58 -0.84
N LEU A 56 -0.15 11.61 -1.37
CA LEU A 56 0.09 10.19 -1.07
C LEU A 56 1.49 9.77 -1.53
N VAL A 57 1.89 10.14 -2.74
CA VAL A 57 3.25 9.87 -3.25
C VAL A 57 4.30 10.53 -2.34
N HIS A 58 4.15 11.83 -2.08
CA HIS A 58 5.08 12.60 -1.26
C HIS A 58 5.20 12.04 0.18
N HIS A 59 4.08 11.70 0.81
CA HIS A 59 4.07 11.14 2.16
C HIS A 59 4.72 9.76 2.19
N THR A 60 4.50 8.89 1.21
CA THR A 60 5.16 7.59 1.19
C THR A 60 6.68 7.75 1.11
N ILE A 61 7.19 8.64 0.24
CA ILE A 61 8.63 8.95 0.18
C ILE A 61 9.12 9.49 1.54
N ARG A 62 8.38 10.41 2.15
CA ARG A 62 8.75 11.02 3.44
C ARG A 62 8.87 10.00 4.57
N TYR A 63 7.93 9.06 4.65
CA TYR A 63 7.84 8.12 5.77
C TYR A 63 8.67 6.84 5.56
N GLN A 64 8.75 6.35 4.32
CA GLN A 64 9.48 5.10 4.00
C GLN A 64 10.89 5.36 3.50
N GLY A 65 11.17 6.54 2.96
CA GLY A 65 12.41 6.83 2.25
C GLY A 65 12.36 6.37 0.79
N ILE A 66 13.21 7.00 -0.03
CA ILE A 66 13.30 6.75 -1.48
C ILE A 66 13.71 5.29 -1.75
N ASP A 67 14.70 4.79 -1.01
CA ASP A 67 15.26 3.45 -1.20
C ASP A 67 14.29 2.30 -0.81
N HIS A 68 13.21 2.64 -0.10
CA HIS A 68 12.18 1.69 0.32
C HIS A 68 10.81 1.99 -0.29
N SER A 69 10.75 2.79 -1.37
CA SER A 69 9.51 3.16 -2.04
C SER A 69 9.57 2.91 -3.54
N VAL A 70 8.64 2.09 -4.06
CA VAL A 70 8.38 1.96 -5.49
C VAL A 70 7.00 2.55 -5.77
N LEU A 71 6.97 3.74 -6.34
CA LEU A 71 5.75 4.55 -6.45
C LEU A 71 5.38 4.82 -7.89
N GLU A 72 4.10 4.65 -8.18
CA GLU A 72 3.52 5.07 -9.44
C GLU A 72 2.22 5.85 -9.20
N LEU A 73 1.99 6.89 -9.98
CA LEU A 73 0.72 7.60 -10.05
C LEU A 73 0.16 7.47 -11.46
N MET A 74 -1.01 6.85 -11.56
CA MET A 74 -1.75 6.71 -12.81
C MET A 74 -2.95 7.66 -12.82
N ALA A 75 -3.01 8.51 -13.82
CA ALA A 75 -4.19 9.33 -14.05
C ALA A 75 -5.06 8.71 -15.16
N ILE A 76 -6.36 8.63 -14.91
CA ILE A 76 -7.35 8.05 -15.83
C ILE A 76 -8.56 8.97 -15.96
N GLY A 77 -9.38 8.77 -17.00
CA GLY A 77 -10.62 9.53 -17.19
C GLY A 77 -10.41 11.06 -17.10
N PRO A 78 -11.31 11.80 -16.42
CA PRO A 78 -11.14 13.24 -16.17
C PRO A 78 -9.84 13.60 -15.43
N GLY A 79 -9.31 12.71 -14.59
CA GLY A 79 -8.06 12.91 -13.84
C GLY A 79 -6.81 13.03 -14.70
N MET A 80 -6.85 12.59 -15.97
CA MET A 80 -5.70 12.67 -16.88
C MET A 80 -5.14 14.09 -17.03
N GLY A 81 -5.96 15.12 -16.81
CA GLY A 81 -5.54 16.53 -16.84
C GLY A 81 -4.33 16.83 -15.94
N LEU A 82 -4.15 16.08 -14.85
CA LEU A 82 -2.99 16.20 -13.97
C LEU A 82 -1.66 15.95 -14.69
N LEU A 83 -1.63 15.02 -15.66
CA LEU A 83 -0.42 14.53 -16.32
C LEU A 83 -0.27 15.00 -17.78
N LEU A 84 -1.06 16.02 -18.18
CA LEU A 84 -0.94 16.67 -19.47
C LEU A 84 -0.09 17.95 -19.37
N LYS A 85 0.45 18.38 -20.53
CA LYS A 85 1.14 19.66 -20.67
C LYS A 85 0.26 20.82 -20.20
N GLY A 86 0.86 21.75 -19.48
CA GLY A 86 0.18 22.92 -18.89
C GLY A 86 -0.51 22.64 -17.56
N THR A 87 -0.34 21.45 -16.99
CA THR A 87 -0.77 21.15 -15.61
C THR A 87 -0.11 22.12 -14.61
N PRO A 88 -0.84 22.65 -13.62
CA PRO A 88 -0.26 23.49 -12.57
C PRO A 88 0.68 22.72 -11.64
N TYR A 89 0.70 21.39 -11.71
CA TYR A 89 1.54 20.50 -10.91
C TYR A 89 2.84 20.08 -11.60
N ALA A 90 3.22 20.72 -12.72
CA ALA A 90 4.37 20.29 -13.52
C ALA A 90 5.68 20.24 -12.71
N ALA A 91 5.92 21.25 -11.86
CA ALA A 91 7.09 21.29 -10.99
C ALA A 91 7.08 20.17 -9.93
N ASP A 92 5.91 19.87 -9.35
CA ASP A 92 5.77 18.79 -8.36
C ASP A 92 5.99 17.42 -8.99
N ILE A 93 5.45 17.19 -10.19
CA ILE A 93 5.65 15.97 -10.97
C ILE A 93 7.14 15.76 -11.27
N GLN A 94 7.83 16.80 -11.74
CA GLN A 94 9.26 16.75 -12.00
C GLN A 94 10.05 16.44 -10.72
N SER A 95 9.76 17.16 -9.63
CA SER A 95 10.42 16.96 -8.34
C SER A 95 10.24 15.52 -7.82
N LEU A 96 9.01 15.00 -7.81
CA LEU A 96 8.75 13.62 -7.38
C LEU A 96 9.37 12.58 -8.31
N SER A 97 9.48 12.89 -9.60
CA SER A 97 10.18 12.03 -10.57
C SER A 97 11.69 11.93 -10.27
N LEU A 98 12.32 13.02 -9.83
CA LEU A 98 13.71 13.00 -9.34
C LEU A 98 13.87 12.11 -8.10
N TYR A 99 12.81 11.94 -7.31
CA TYR A 99 12.74 11.00 -6.18
C TYR A 99 12.27 9.59 -6.56
N GLY A 100 12.21 9.26 -7.86
CA GLY A 100 11.94 7.91 -8.35
C GLY A 100 10.46 7.54 -8.51
N ALA A 101 9.52 8.46 -8.25
CA ALA A 101 8.12 8.22 -8.55
C ALA A 101 7.87 8.23 -10.06
N LYS A 102 7.04 7.31 -10.56
CA LYS A 102 6.67 7.28 -11.99
C LYS A 102 5.25 7.81 -12.17
N PHE A 103 5.06 8.62 -13.19
CA PHE A 103 3.75 9.12 -13.58
C PHE A 103 3.35 8.47 -14.89
N VAL A 104 2.13 7.93 -14.97
CA VAL A 104 1.69 7.17 -16.14
C VAL A 104 0.27 7.52 -16.58
N LEU A 105 0.08 7.56 -17.90
CA LEU A 105 -1.22 7.66 -18.55
C LEU A 105 -1.52 6.39 -19.34
N CYS A 106 -2.80 6.09 -19.50
CA CYS A 106 -3.28 4.94 -20.26
C CYS A 106 -3.58 5.33 -21.71
N ARG A 107 -2.96 4.62 -22.68
CA ARG A 107 -3.16 4.83 -24.12
C ARG A 107 -4.63 4.70 -24.51
N ARG A 108 -5.34 3.68 -24.00
CA ARG A 108 -6.78 3.52 -24.26
C ARG A 108 -7.60 4.71 -23.75
N ASN A 109 -7.26 5.25 -22.58
CA ASN A 109 -7.98 6.40 -22.01
C ASN A 109 -7.71 7.68 -22.82
N LEU A 110 -6.46 7.91 -23.24
CA LEU A 110 -6.10 9.02 -24.12
C LEU A 110 -6.88 8.94 -25.44
N ALA A 111 -6.94 7.75 -26.04
CA ALA A 111 -7.70 7.51 -27.28
C ALA A 111 -9.20 7.77 -27.08
N ALA A 112 -9.80 7.26 -25.99
CA ALA A 112 -11.21 7.48 -25.68
C ALA A 112 -11.54 8.96 -25.45
N ALA A 113 -10.61 9.74 -24.88
CA ALA A 113 -10.75 11.17 -24.67
C ALA A 113 -10.33 12.03 -25.88
N HIS A 114 -9.91 11.41 -27.00
CA HIS A 114 -9.39 12.10 -28.19
C HIS A 114 -8.19 13.03 -27.88
N ILE A 115 -7.37 12.65 -26.90
CA ILE A 115 -6.18 13.41 -26.50
C ILE A 115 -4.96 12.84 -27.21
N PRO A 116 -4.26 13.61 -28.06
CA PRO A 116 -3.05 13.12 -28.71
C PRO A 116 -1.88 13.02 -27.73
N ILE A 117 -1.00 12.05 -27.95
CA ILE A 117 0.20 11.82 -27.10
C ILE A 117 1.07 13.08 -27.01
N SER A 118 1.07 13.95 -28.03
CA SER A 118 1.81 15.22 -27.99
C SER A 118 1.39 16.18 -26.87
N ARG A 119 0.22 15.96 -26.25
CA ARG A 119 -0.29 16.71 -25.09
C ARG A 119 0.15 16.13 -23.75
N VAL A 120 0.78 14.96 -23.72
CA VAL A 120 1.29 14.32 -22.49
C VAL A 120 2.54 15.07 -22.01
N ALA A 121 2.68 15.27 -20.71
CA ALA A 121 3.86 15.91 -20.14
C ALA A 121 5.13 15.06 -20.37
N GLU A 122 6.30 15.68 -20.41
CA GLU A 122 7.54 15.05 -20.91
C GLU A 122 7.99 13.82 -20.08
N ASP A 123 7.83 13.88 -18.76
CA ASP A 123 8.24 12.81 -17.83
C ASP A 123 7.12 11.79 -17.53
N VAL A 124 6.05 11.77 -18.34
CA VAL A 124 4.90 10.89 -18.14
C VAL A 124 4.98 9.69 -19.09
N GLY A 125 5.04 8.50 -18.51
CA GLY A 125 4.99 7.24 -19.24
C GLY A 125 3.60 6.94 -19.81
N ILE A 126 3.57 6.11 -20.85
CA ILE A 126 2.34 5.58 -21.43
C ILE A 126 2.27 4.09 -21.14
N VAL A 127 1.19 3.62 -20.54
CA VAL A 127 0.82 2.21 -20.44
C VAL A 127 -0.33 1.90 -21.40
N GLU A 128 -0.52 0.63 -21.74
CA GLU A 128 -1.52 0.26 -22.75
C GLU A 128 -2.96 0.34 -22.21
N ASP A 129 -3.22 -0.25 -21.03
CA ASP A 129 -4.56 -0.31 -20.44
C ASP A 129 -4.55 -0.20 -18.91
N SER A 130 -5.31 0.74 -18.36
CA SER A 130 -5.37 0.97 -16.91
C SER A 130 -5.95 -0.20 -16.12
N VAL A 131 -6.90 -0.95 -16.67
CA VAL A 131 -7.50 -2.11 -15.99
C VAL A 131 -6.49 -3.25 -15.89
N VAL A 132 -5.79 -3.53 -17.00
CA VAL A 132 -4.74 -4.57 -17.04
C VAL A 132 -3.59 -4.21 -16.09
N GLU A 133 -3.15 -2.95 -16.13
CA GLU A 133 -2.06 -2.47 -15.28
C GLU A 133 -2.43 -2.47 -13.78
N LEU A 134 -3.69 -2.18 -13.43
CA LEU A 134 -4.17 -2.27 -12.06
C LEU A 134 -4.19 -3.71 -11.58
N GLN A 135 -4.75 -4.63 -12.37
CA GLN A 135 -4.76 -6.07 -12.06
C GLN A 135 -3.34 -6.61 -11.88
N ARG A 136 -2.41 -6.21 -12.77
CA ARG A 136 -1.00 -6.63 -12.73
C ARG A 136 -0.29 -6.17 -11.46
N ARG A 137 -0.48 -4.92 -11.03
CA ARG A 137 0.14 -4.42 -9.80
C ARG A 137 -0.48 -5.04 -8.56
N GLN A 138 -1.79 -5.19 -8.55
CA GLN A 138 -2.49 -5.87 -7.47
C GLN A 138 -2.01 -7.32 -7.32
N SER A 139 -1.86 -8.08 -8.41
CA SER A 139 -1.33 -9.45 -8.36
C SER A 139 0.14 -9.53 -7.92
N GLN A 140 0.88 -8.43 -8.04
CA GLN A 140 2.27 -8.30 -7.57
C GLN A 140 2.35 -7.82 -6.11
N GLY A 141 1.22 -7.71 -5.41
CA GLY A 141 1.17 -7.28 -4.01
C GLY A 141 1.36 -5.77 -3.81
N TRP A 142 1.12 -4.96 -4.83
CA TRP A 142 1.15 -3.51 -4.68
C TRP A 142 -0.05 -3.03 -3.88
N VAL A 143 0.17 -2.02 -3.04
CA VAL A 143 -0.91 -1.22 -2.47
C VAL A 143 -1.56 -0.41 -3.59
N ILE A 144 -2.88 -0.53 -3.72
CA ILE A 144 -3.66 0.29 -4.65
C ILE A 144 -4.38 1.35 -3.83
N ALA A 145 -4.05 2.62 -4.07
CA ALA A 145 -4.71 3.76 -3.45
C ALA A 145 -5.50 4.54 -4.51
N TRP A 146 -6.79 4.73 -4.29
CA TRP A 146 -7.68 5.43 -5.22
C TRP A 146 -8.44 6.53 -4.47
N PRO A 147 -7.77 7.66 -4.18
CA PRO A 147 -8.34 8.77 -3.41
C PRO A 147 -9.52 9.47 -4.09
#